data_AF-A0A7W5EU16-F1
#
_entry.id   AF-A0A7W5EU16-F1
#
_cell.length_a   1.000
_cell.length_b   1.000
_cell.length_c   1.000
_cell.angle_alpha   90.00
_cell.angle_beta   90.00
_cell.angle_gamma   90.00
#
_symmetry.space_group_name_H-M   'P 1'
#
loop_
_entity.id
_entity.type
_entity.pdbx_description
1 polymer ?
#
loop_
_entity_poly.entity_id
_entity_poly.type
_entity_poly.pdbx_seq_one_letter_code
_entity_poly.pdbx_strand_id
1 'polypeptide(L)'
;MPSDELPDDIALERVYAEYVRLGGICNDYIKNALGDIRLLGAIGALLVWDPLARLLELEARLHQPVTPVGFLVLLLVIVLVLFYDLLKQSIFFFHLSRLRELERVLNRRTLGDQHELFHLAGGWPGWFRRCHAPVARGFWGVFYLLVVAFPSTLLYLQGYLGWLIVYLVSALVLLGLHASCAQRVLRSLG
;
A
#
# COMPACT_ATOMS: atom_id res chain seq x y z
N MET A 1 46.76 -15.36 -19.82
CA MET A 1 45.90 -14.61 -18.88
C MET A 1 45.30 -15.61 -17.93
N PRO A 2 45.47 -15.47 -16.61
CA PRO A 2 44.82 -16.36 -15.66
C PRO A 2 43.31 -16.12 -15.77
N SER A 3 42.54 -17.19 -15.92
CA SER A 3 41.09 -17.16 -15.85
C SER A 3 40.70 -16.67 -14.45
N ASP A 4 40.20 -15.43 -14.37
CA ASP A 4 39.64 -14.78 -13.17
C ASP A 4 38.30 -15.43 -12.74
N GLU A 5 38.20 -16.75 -12.87
CA GLU A 5 37.06 -17.52 -12.37
C GLU A 5 37.29 -17.75 -10.88
N LEU A 6 36.62 -16.92 -10.07
CA LEU A 6 36.50 -17.16 -8.63
C LEU A 6 36.04 -18.61 -8.40
N PRO A 7 36.61 -19.32 -7.40
CA PRO A 7 36.14 -20.64 -7.00
C PRO A 7 34.62 -20.64 -6.84
N ASP A 8 33.96 -21.65 -7.41
CA ASP A 8 32.51 -21.68 -7.56
C ASP A 8 31.76 -21.53 -6.21
N ASP A 9 32.38 -22.04 -5.14
CA ASP A 9 31.90 -21.92 -3.76
C ASP A 9 31.89 -20.47 -3.26
N ILE A 10 32.92 -19.67 -3.59
CA ILE A 10 33.02 -18.25 -3.21
C ILE A 10 31.99 -17.41 -3.98
N ALA A 11 31.72 -17.77 -5.23
CA ALA A 11 30.67 -17.14 -6.02
C ALA A 11 29.27 -17.45 -5.44
N LEU A 12 29.02 -18.69 -5.01
CA LEU A 12 27.76 -19.09 -4.41
C LEU A 12 27.52 -18.43 -3.05
N GLU A 13 28.55 -18.35 -2.20
CA GLU A 13 28.48 -17.67 -0.90
C GLU A 13 28.12 -16.20 -1.05
N ARG A 14 28.69 -15.49 -2.04
CA ARG A 14 28.34 -14.10 -2.34
C ARG A 14 26.88 -13.95 -2.79
N VAL A 15 26.38 -14.86 -3.64
CA VAL A 15 24.98 -14.86 -4.08
C VAL A 15 24.04 -15.07 -2.90
N TYR A 16 24.38 -16.00 -2.00
CA TYR A 16 23.61 -16.25 -0.78
C TYR A 16 23.64 -15.04 0.17
N ALA A 17 24.79 -14.41 0.39
CA ALA A 17 24.91 -13.21 1.21
C ALA A 17 24.04 -12.06 0.68
N GLU A 18 24.02 -11.86 -0.65
CA GLU A 18 23.16 -10.86 -1.28
C GLU A 18 21.68 -11.22 -1.19
N TYR A 19 21.33 -12.51 -1.29
CA TYR A 19 19.97 -13.01 -1.08
C TYR A 19 19.48 -12.69 0.34
N VAL A 20 20.28 -12.98 1.36
CA VAL A 20 19.95 -12.65 2.76
C VAL A 20 19.83 -11.15 2.96
N ARG A 21 20.74 -10.35 2.37
CA ARG A 21 20.70 -8.88 2.45
C ARG A 21 19.41 -8.31 1.84
N LEU A 22 19.04 -8.73 0.63
CA LEU A 22 17.80 -8.30 -0.04
C LEU A 22 16.55 -8.81 0.68
N GLY A 23 16.58 -10.04 1.21
CA GLY A 23 15.52 -10.56 2.07
C GLY A 23 15.32 -9.71 3.33
N GLY A 24 16.42 -9.27 3.95
CA GLY A 24 16.40 -8.31 5.07
C GLY A 24 15.75 -6.98 4.69
N ILE A 25 16.15 -6.39 3.56
CA ILE A 25 15.55 -5.15 3.05
C ILE A 25 14.04 -5.31 2.82
N CYS A 26 13.62 -6.41 2.19
CA CYS A 26 12.20 -6.72 1.96
C CYS A 26 11.42 -6.84 3.29
N ASN A 27 12.00 -7.51 4.29
CA ASN A 27 11.40 -7.65 5.62
C ASN A 27 11.26 -6.30 6.34
N ASP A 28 12.27 -5.43 6.22
CA ASP A 28 12.23 -4.08 6.81
C ASP A 28 11.17 -3.21 6.13
N TYR A 29 10.98 -3.33 4.81
CA TYR A 29 9.87 -2.68 4.11
C TYR A 29 8.51 -3.11 4.66
N ILE A 30 8.30 -4.41 4.92
CA ILE A 30 7.05 -4.94 5.49
C ILE A 30 6.82 -4.40 6.91
N LYS A 31 7.85 -4.41 7.75
CA LYS A 31 7.77 -3.88 9.12
C LYS A 31 7.44 -2.39 9.13
N ASN A 32 8.08 -1.61 8.27
CA ASN A 32 7.85 -0.17 8.16
C ASN A 32 6.45 0.15 7.61
N ALA A 33 5.94 -0.63 6.66
CA ALA A 33 4.58 -0.47 6.14
C ALA A 33 3.51 -0.71 7.23
N LEU A 34 3.71 -1.69 8.11
CA LEU A 34 2.83 -1.90 9.27
C LEU A 34 2.89 -0.74 10.28
N GLY A 35 4.04 -0.08 10.40
CA GLY A 35 4.21 1.15 11.19
C GLY A 35 3.38 2.32 10.63
N ASP A 36 3.38 2.49 9.31
CA ASP A 36 2.62 3.55 8.64
C ASP A 36 1.11 3.37 8.80
N ILE A 37 0.62 2.12 8.79
CA ILE A 37 -0.81 1.82 9.03
C ILE A 37 -1.25 2.26 10.43
N ARG A 38 -0.39 2.12 11.45
CA ARG A 38 -0.67 2.61 12.80
C ARG A 38 -0.69 4.14 12.85
N LEU A 39 0.25 4.79 12.16
CA LEU A 39 0.29 6.24 12.06
C LEU A 39 -0.95 6.77 11.32
N LEU A 40 -1.36 6.12 10.23
CA LEU A 40 -2.58 6.41 9.50
C LEU A 40 -3.84 6.20 10.33
N GLY A 41 -3.89 5.11 11.11
CA GLY A 41 -4.98 4.86 12.05
C GLY A 41 -5.05 5.96 13.13
N ALA A 42 -3.90 6.40 13.63
CA ALA A 42 -3.83 7.49 14.62
C ALA A 42 -4.21 8.85 14.02
N ILE A 43 -3.74 9.18 12.81
CA ILE A 43 -4.10 10.41 12.09
C ILE A 43 -5.59 10.40 11.71
N GLY A 44 -6.08 9.27 11.21
CA GLY A 44 -7.49 9.06 10.90
C GLY A 44 -8.37 9.20 12.14
N ALA A 45 -7.97 8.60 13.26
CA ALA A 45 -8.66 8.77 14.54
C ALA A 45 -8.65 10.24 14.99
N LEU A 46 -7.51 10.93 14.93
CA LEU A 46 -7.41 12.33 15.34
C LEU A 46 -8.26 13.27 14.48
N LEU A 47 -8.25 13.07 13.16
CA LEU A 47 -8.96 13.91 12.19
C LEU A 47 -10.46 13.63 12.15
N VAL A 48 -10.87 12.39 12.40
CA VAL A 48 -12.29 12.02 12.52
C VAL A 48 -12.84 12.36 13.91
N TRP A 49 -12.00 12.41 14.96
CA TRP A 49 -12.45 12.66 16.33
C TRP A 49 -13.17 14.00 16.50
N ASP A 50 -12.66 15.10 15.97
CA ASP A 50 -13.33 16.41 16.11
C ASP A 50 -14.72 16.47 15.42
N PRO A 51 -14.90 16.06 14.15
CA PRO A 51 -16.22 16.00 13.55
C PRO A 51 -17.14 14.93 14.18
N LEU A 52 -16.60 13.81 14.67
CA LEU A 52 -17.38 12.77 15.36
C LEU A 52 -17.83 13.22 16.76
N ALA A 53 -16.96 13.88 17.50
CA ALA A 53 -17.25 14.48 18.81
C ALA A 53 -18.28 15.62 18.65
N ARG A 54 -18.13 16.47 17.62
CA ARG A 54 -19.13 17.50 17.30
C ARG A 54 -20.46 16.91 16.83
N LEU A 55 -20.47 15.72 16.23
CA LEU A 55 -21.67 14.94 15.91
C LEU A 55 -22.37 14.40 17.16
N LEU A 56 -21.60 14.02 18.19
CA LEU A 56 -22.14 13.67 19.51
C LEU A 56 -22.62 14.91 20.27
N GLU A 57 -22.01 16.08 20.02
CA GLU A 57 -22.38 17.38 20.58
C GLU A 57 -23.33 18.22 19.68
N LEU A 58 -23.93 17.61 18.64
CA LEU A 58 -24.62 18.31 17.53
C LEU A 58 -25.89 19.08 17.95
N GLU A 59 -26.29 19.06 19.23
CA GLU A 59 -27.32 19.95 19.75
C GLU A 59 -26.84 21.39 20.00
N ALA A 60 -25.53 21.67 20.08
CA ALA A 60 -25.08 22.95 20.64
C ALA A 60 -24.65 24.06 19.66
N ARG A 61 -24.02 23.80 18.50
CA ARG A 61 -23.31 24.87 17.74
C ARG A 61 -23.23 24.71 16.21
N LEU A 62 -24.37 24.61 15.53
CA LEU A 62 -24.48 24.48 14.07
C LEU A 62 -24.09 25.73 13.22
N HIS A 63 -23.24 26.65 13.71
CA HIS A 63 -22.98 27.96 13.07
C HIS A 63 -21.52 28.24 12.64
N GLN A 64 -20.62 27.24 12.61
CA GLN A 64 -19.24 27.46 12.14
C GLN A 64 -18.97 26.82 10.77
N PRO A 65 -18.53 27.60 9.74
CA PRO A 65 -18.34 27.16 8.36
C PRO A 65 -17.05 26.34 8.10
N VAL A 66 -16.47 25.73 9.15
CA VAL A 66 -15.15 25.08 9.09
C VAL A 66 -15.20 23.67 8.48
N THR A 67 -16.39 23.09 8.30
CA THR A 67 -16.60 21.70 7.88
C THR A 67 -16.23 21.38 6.41
N PRO A 68 -16.54 22.20 5.39
CA PRO A 68 -16.39 21.76 3.99
C PRO A 68 -14.94 21.72 3.49
N VAL A 69 -14.16 22.75 3.82
CA VAL A 69 -12.73 22.81 3.47
C VAL A 69 -11.95 21.72 4.20
N GLY A 70 -12.31 21.45 5.47
CA GLY A 70 -11.72 20.38 6.26
C GLY A 70 -11.84 19.01 5.60
N PHE A 71 -13.00 18.66 5.03
CA PHE A 71 -13.17 17.39 4.33
C PHE A 71 -12.32 17.27 3.06
N LEU A 72 -12.15 18.35 2.30
CA LEU A 72 -11.27 18.35 1.13
C LEU A 72 -9.79 18.20 1.50
N VAL A 73 -9.34 18.89 2.55
CA VAL A 73 -7.97 18.74 3.07
C VAL A 73 -7.75 17.32 3.57
N LEU A 74 -8.72 16.77 4.31
CA LEU A 74 -8.67 15.39 4.79
C LEU A 74 -8.60 14.39 3.63
N LEU A 75 -9.42 14.57 2.59
CA LEU A 75 -9.38 13.75 1.38
C LEU A 75 -7.99 13.82 0.72
N LEU A 76 -7.41 15.01 0.60
CA LEU A 76 -6.08 15.18 0.00
C LEU A 76 -5.00 14.46 0.80
N VAL A 77 -5.01 14.60 2.13
CA VAL A 77 -4.05 13.91 3.02
C VAL A 77 -4.21 12.40 2.90
N ILE A 78 -5.44 11.90 2.95
CA ILE A 78 -5.72 10.47 2.80
C ILE A 78 -5.15 9.98 1.47
N VAL A 79 -5.53 10.61 0.36
CA VAL A 79 -5.10 10.23 -0.99
C VAL A 79 -3.58 10.27 -1.11
N LEU A 80 -2.92 11.31 -0.60
CA LEU A 80 -1.46 11.43 -0.61
C LEU A 80 -0.82 10.20 0.06
N VAL A 81 -1.33 9.80 1.21
CA VAL A 81 -0.81 8.62 1.89
C VAL A 81 -1.14 7.33 1.12
N LEU A 82 -2.31 7.22 0.51
CA LEU A 82 -2.66 6.06 -0.32
C LEU A 82 -1.70 5.91 -1.50
N PHE A 83 -1.29 7.01 -2.14
CA PHE A 83 -0.30 7.00 -3.21
C PHE A 83 1.11 6.70 -2.70
N TYR A 84 1.46 7.20 -1.52
CA TYR A 84 2.74 6.90 -0.89
C TYR A 84 2.87 5.40 -0.57
N ASP A 85 1.79 4.75 -0.12
CA ASP A 85 1.75 3.29 0.06
C ASP A 85 1.97 2.55 -1.26
N LEU A 86 1.31 2.97 -2.35
CA LEU A 86 1.55 2.37 -3.68
C LEU A 86 3.00 2.55 -4.15
N LEU A 87 3.61 3.70 -3.87
CA LEU A 87 5.02 3.94 -4.18
C LEU A 87 5.92 2.96 -3.43
N LYS A 88 5.71 2.80 -2.11
CA LYS A 88 6.43 1.80 -1.31
C LYS A 88 6.26 0.38 -1.86
N GLN A 89 5.03 0.00 -2.20
CA GLN A 89 4.73 -1.32 -2.77
C GLN A 89 5.46 -1.54 -4.10
N SER A 90 5.54 -0.53 -4.97
CA SER A 90 6.27 -0.63 -6.24
C SER A 90 7.76 -0.89 -6.06
N ILE A 91 8.39 -0.22 -5.09
CA ILE A 91 9.82 -0.41 -4.76
C ILE A 91 10.04 -1.78 -4.13
N PHE A 92 9.12 -2.23 -3.28
CA PHE A 92 9.16 -3.57 -2.71
C PHE A 92 9.12 -4.64 -3.81
N PHE A 93 8.26 -4.51 -4.82
CA PHE A 93 8.20 -5.46 -5.93
C PHE A 93 9.46 -5.46 -6.80
N PHE A 94 10.14 -4.32 -6.92
CA PHE A 94 11.46 -4.27 -7.56
C PHE A 94 12.51 -5.09 -6.79
N HIS A 95 12.57 -4.96 -5.45
CA HIS A 95 13.50 -5.78 -4.66
C HIS A 95 13.13 -7.27 -4.70
N LEU A 96 11.83 -7.57 -4.72
CA LEU A 96 11.36 -8.94 -4.80
C LEU A 96 11.69 -9.60 -6.14
N SER A 97 11.62 -8.87 -7.26
CA SER A 97 12.01 -9.42 -8.58
C SER A 97 13.50 -9.75 -8.62
N ARG A 98 14.35 -8.90 -8.03
CA ARG A 98 15.79 -9.15 -7.85
C ARG A 98 16.04 -10.36 -6.96
N LEU A 99 15.30 -10.50 -5.87
CA LEU A 99 15.40 -11.65 -4.99
C LEU A 99 15.08 -12.96 -5.73
N ARG A 100 14.08 -12.94 -6.62
CA ARG A 100 13.71 -14.08 -7.47
C ARG A 100 14.82 -14.50 -8.43
N GLU A 101 15.61 -13.56 -8.96
CA GLU A 101 16.77 -13.88 -9.79
C GLU A 101 17.83 -14.64 -9.00
N LEU A 102 18.09 -14.22 -7.75
CA LEU A 102 19.02 -14.90 -6.86
C LEU A 102 18.53 -16.29 -6.47
N GLU A 103 17.23 -16.45 -6.17
CA GLU A 103 16.63 -17.77 -5.89
C GLU A 103 16.85 -18.76 -7.05
N ARG A 104 16.70 -18.31 -8.30
CA ARG A 104 16.96 -19.15 -9.48
C ARG A 104 18.40 -19.61 -9.56
N VAL A 105 19.36 -18.73 -9.26
CA VAL A 105 20.80 -19.08 -9.27
C VAL A 105 21.10 -20.06 -8.15
N LEU A 106 20.60 -19.82 -6.94
CA LEU A 106 20.80 -20.68 -5.77
C LEU A 106 20.18 -22.06 -5.99
N ASN A 107 18.92 -22.16 -6.37
CA ASN A 107 18.25 -23.45 -6.59
C ASN A 107 18.97 -24.28 -7.68
N ARG A 108 19.38 -23.66 -8.80
CA ARG A 108 20.11 -24.36 -9.87
C ARG A 108 21.44 -24.94 -9.40
N ARG A 109 22.17 -24.21 -8.55
CA ARG A 109 23.51 -24.57 -8.09
C ARG A 109 23.49 -25.56 -6.92
N THR A 110 22.49 -25.50 -6.04
CA THR A 110 22.46 -26.28 -4.80
C THR A 110 21.75 -27.63 -4.93
N LEU A 111 20.69 -27.75 -5.74
CA LEU A 111 19.85 -28.96 -5.79
C LEU A 111 19.61 -29.53 -7.20
N GLY A 112 20.00 -28.80 -8.25
CA GLY A 112 19.49 -29.09 -9.60
C GLY A 112 17.96 -28.90 -9.69
N ASP A 113 17.34 -29.41 -10.76
CA ASP A 113 15.90 -29.20 -11.05
C ASP A 113 14.93 -29.96 -10.13
N GLN A 114 15.42 -30.65 -9.09
CA GLN A 114 14.60 -31.60 -8.36
C GLN A 114 13.64 -30.95 -7.35
N HIS A 115 14.05 -29.92 -6.59
CA HIS A 115 13.19 -29.21 -5.62
C HIS A 115 13.67 -27.75 -5.40
N GLU A 116 12.74 -26.78 -5.36
CA GLU A 116 13.03 -25.38 -5.04
C GLU A 116 13.11 -25.17 -3.52
N LEU A 117 14.33 -25.09 -2.97
CA LEU A 117 14.55 -24.83 -1.54
C LEU A 117 14.29 -23.35 -1.20
N PHE A 118 14.65 -22.45 -2.13
CA PHE A 118 14.41 -21.02 -2.04
C PHE A 118 13.22 -20.63 -2.91
N HIS A 119 12.08 -20.30 -2.30
CA HIS A 119 10.82 -20.02 -3.01
C HIS A 119 10.04 -18.84 -2.42
N LEU A 120 10.71 -17.93 -1.69
CA LEU A 120 10.08 -16.77 -1.08
C LEU A 120 9.58 -15.80 -2.17
N ALA A 121 10.47 -15.43 -3.09
CA ALA A 121 10.14 -14.51 -4.19
C ALA A 121 9.47 -15.22 -5.37
N GLY A 122 9.83 -16.49 -5.64
CA GLY A 122 9.20 -17.34 -6.64
C GLY A 122 7.71 -17.60 -6.35
N GLY A 123 7.37 -17.90 -5.10
CA GLY A 123 6.00 -18.21 -4.67
C GLY A 123 5.10 -16.99 -4.44
N TRP A 124 5.72 -15.82 -4.24
CA TRP A 124 5.00 -14.60 -3.89
C TRP A 124 3.90 -14.22 -4.90
N PRO A 125 4.13 -14.15 -6.23
CA PRO A 125 3.09 -13.73 -7.17
C PRO A 125 1.84 -14.64 -7.13
N GLY A 126 2.06 -15.95 -6.96
CA GLY A 126 0.98 -16.93 -6.89
C GLY A 126 0.17 -16.84 -5.60
N TRP A 127 0.83 -16.62 -4.46
CA TRP A 127 0.15 -16.37 -3.18
C TRP A 127 -0.55 -15.01 -3.18
N PHE A 128 0.12 -13.98 -3.68
CA PHE A 128 -0.38 -12.61 -3.73
C PHE A 128 -1.69 -12.53 -4.51
N ARG A 129 -1.77 -13.14 -5.70
CA ARG A 129 -3.01 -13.14 -6.50
C ARG A 129 -4.17 -13.88 -5.82
N ARG A 130 -3.88 -15.00 -5.15
CA ARG A 130 -4.90 -15.88 -4.55
C ARG A 130 -5.41 -15.35 -3.21
N CYS A 131 -4.51 -14.85 -2.37
CA CYS A 131 -4.81 -14.51 -0.99
C CYS A 131 -4.81 -13.00 -0.76
N HIS A 132 -3.73 -12.31 -1.13
CA HIS A 132 -3.56 -10.91 -0.77
C HIS A 132 -4.40 -9.94 -1.61
N ALA A 133 -4.40 -10.08 -2.94
CA ALA A 133 -5.08 -9.17 -3.86
C ALA A 133 -6.61 -9.10 -3.66
N PRO A 134 -7.33 -10.20 -3.36
CA PRO A 134 -8.75 -10.14 -2.99
C PRO A 134 -8.96 -9.39 -1.68
N VAL A 135 -8.16 -9.68 -0.64
CA VAL A 135 -8.25 -9.01 0.67
C VAL A 135 -7.97 -7.52 0.54
N ALA A 136 -6.91 -7.15 -0.18
CA ALA A 136 -6.55 -5.77 -0.45
C ALA A 136 -7.67 -5.04 -1.20
N ARG A 137 -8.24 -5.63 -2.26
CA ARG A 137 -9.38 -5.03 -2.99
C ARG A 137 -10.59 -4.84 -2.09
N GLY A 138 -10.91 -5.81 -1.23
CA GLY A 138 -12.00 -5.69 -0.26
C GLY A 138 -11.76 -4.54 0.73
N PHE A 139 -10.55 -4.48 1.29
CA PHE A 139 -10.13 -3.41 2.19
C PHE A 139 -10.23 -2.03 1.53
N TRP A 140 -9.65 -1.86 0.33
CA TRP A 140 -9.72 -0.61 -0.42
C TRP A 140 -11.17 -0.20 -0.74
N GLY A 141 -12.02 -1.16 -1.11
CA GLY A 141 -13.44 -0.90 -1.38
C GLY A 141 -14.18 -0.36 -0.16
N VAL A 142 -14.02 -1.01 1.00
CA VAL A 142 -14.62 -0.53 2.27
C VAL A 142 -14.07 0.83 2.66
N PHE A 143 -12.76 1.03 2.52
CA PHE A 143 -12.10 2.28 2.86
C PHE A 143 -12.58 3.44 1.97
N TYR A 144 -12.63 3.26 0.66
CA TYR A 144 -13.16 4.28 -0.26
C TYR A 144 -14.63 4.58 0.02
N LEU A 145 -15.44 3.56 0.31
CA LEU A 145 -16.84 3.76 0.67
C LEU A 145 -16.95 4.65 1.92
N LEU A 146 -16.15 4.39 2.94
CA LEU A 146 -16.15 5.20 4.17
C LEU A 146 -15.69 6.63 3.90
N VAL A 147 -14.59 6.81 3.16
CA VAL A 147 -14.05 8.12 2.80
C VAL A 147 -15.06 8.92 1.98
N VAL A 148 -15.81 8.30 1.07
CA VAL A 148 -16.81 9.00 0.25
C VAL A 148 -18.11 9.23 1.02
N ALA A 149 -18.69 8.19 1.62
CA ALA A 149 -20.03 8.24 2.19
C ALA A 149 -20.09 9.16 3.42
N PHE A 150 -19.12 9.07 4.34
CA PHE A 150 -19.20 9.80 5.60
C PHE A 150 -19.17 11.33 5.41
N PRO A 151 -18.19 11.93 4.71
CA PRO A 151 -18.19 13.37 4.43
C PRO A 151 -19.37 13.81 3.56
N SER A 152 -19.78 12.97 2.60
CA SER A 152 -20.91 13.29 1.71
C SER A 152 -22.23 13.38 2.48
N THR A 153 -22.50 12.44 3.37
CA THR A 153 -23.68 12.48 4.24
C THR A 153 -23.66 13.72 5.13
N LEU A 154 -22.51 14.07 5.71
CA LEU A 154 -22.40 15.26 6.55
C LEU A 154 -22.63 16.56 5.77
N LEU A 155 -22.00 16.70 4.60
CA LEU A 155 -22.20 17.88 3.74
C LEU A 155 -23.65 18.01 3.28
N TYR A 156 -24.31 16.88 2.99
CA TYR A 156 -25.72 16.86 2.63
C TYR A 156 -26.62 17.31 3.79
N LEU A 157 -26.45 16.71 4.98
CA LEU A 157 -27.25 17.04 6.16
C LEU A 157 -27.06 18.49 6.64
N GLN A 158 -25.88 19.07 6.42
CA GLN A 158 -25.58 20.46 6.74
C GLN A 158 -26.00 21.47 5.66
N GLY A 159 -26.62 21.00 4.56
CA GLY A 159 -27.10 21.88 3.48
C GLY A 159 -26.01 22.44 2.55
N TYR A 160 -24.78 21.93 2.63
CA TYR A 160 -23.64 22.39 1.82
C TYR A 160 -23.59 21.71 0.43
N LEU A 161 -24.68 21.77 -0.35
CA LEU A 161 -24.81 21.08 -1.63
C LEU A 161 -23.71 21.42 -2.65
N GLY A 162 -23.28 22.69 -2.72
CA GLY A 162 -22.19 23.08 -3.62
C GLY A 162 -20.87 22.41 -3.26
N TRP A 163 -20.52 22.38 -1.97
CA TRP A 163 -19.32 21.70 -1.48
C TRP A 163 -19.41 20.18 -1.59
N LEU A 164 -20.60 19.60 -1.43
CA LEU A 164 -20.85 18.18 -1.66
C LEU A 164 -20.47 17.77 -3.08
N ILE A 165 -20.88 18.55 -4.08
CA ILE A 165 -20.56 18.27 -5.49
C ILE A 165 -19.04 18.36 -5.71
N VAL A 166 -18.41 19.43 -5.24
CA VAL A 166 -16.94 19.62 -5.34
C VAL A 166 -16.21 18.45 -4.68
N TYR A 167 -16.64 18.06 -3.49
CA TYR A 167 -16.07 16.95 -2.74
C TYR A 167 -16.23 15.62 -3.49
N LEU A 168 -17.44 15.28 -3.95
CA LEU A 168 -17.71 14.04 -4.68
C LEU A 168 -16.89 13.93 -5.97
N VAL A 169 -16.85 15.00 -6.77
CA VAL A 169 -16.04 15.03 -8.00
C VAL A 169 -14.56 14.81 -7.67
N SER A 170 -14.04 15.53 -6.67
CA SER A 170 -12.64 15.39 -6.24
C SER A 170 -12.34 13.98 -5.73
N ALA A 171 -13.22 13.41 -4.91
CA ALA A 171 -13.07 12.07 -4.35
C ALA A 171 -13.10 11.01 -5.46
N LEU A 172 -14.06 11.08 -6.38
CA LEU A 172 -14.17 10.14 -7.49
C LEU A 172 -12.94 10.18 -8.40
N VAL A 173 -12.43 11.39 -8.72
CA VAL A 173 -11.22 11.55 -9.54
C VAL A 173 -10.00 10.99 -8.81
N LEU A 174 -9.75 11.41 -7.58
CA LEU A 174 -8.55 11.02 -6.83
C LEU A 174 -8.54 9.54 -6.47
N LEU A 175 -9.65 8.99 -5.99
CA LEU A 175 -9.78 7.56 -5.67
C LEU A 175 -9.79 6.70 -6.95
N GLY A 176 -10.37 7.20 -8.05
CA GLY A 176 -10.32 6.53 -9.35
C GLY A 176 -8.89 6.45 -9.90
N LEU A 177 -8.10 7.51 -9.76
CA LEU A 177 -6.67 7.52 -10.10
C LEU A 177 -5.89 6.54 -9.22
N HIS A 178 -6.12 6.56 -7.90
CA HIS A 178 -5.47 5.63 -6.97
C HIS A 178 -5.81 4.18 -7.30
N ALA A 179 -7.10 3.86 -7.51
CA ALA A 179 -7.54 2.52 -7.90
C ALA A 179 -6.91 2.06 -9.23
N SER A 180 -6.79 2.96 -10.20
CA SER A 180 -6.14 2.66 -11.49
C SER A 180 -4.64 2.37 -11.34
N CYS A 181 -3.95 3.10 -10.47
CA CYS A 181 -2.54 2.85 -10.15
C CYS A 181 -2.38 1.54 -9.35
N ALA A 182 -3.21 1.31 -8.35
CA ALA A 182 -3.24 0.06 -7.58
C ALA A 182 -3.43 -1.14 -8.51
N GLN A 183 -4.39 -1.09 -9.44
CA GLN A 183 -4.59 -2.16 -10.42
C GLN A 183 -3.38 -2.38 -11.32
N ARG A 184 -2.66 -1.33 -11.75
CA ARG A 184 -1.42 -1.48 -12.53
C ARG A 184 -0.34 -2.19 -11.73
N VAL A 185 -0.16 -1.82 -10.47
CA VAL A 185 0.79 -2.46 -9.55
C VAL A 185 0.41 -3.93 -9.30
N LEU A 186 -0.88 -4.24 -9.16
CA LEU A 186 -1.36 -5.62 -9.04
C LEU A 186 -1.10 -6.44 -10.31
N ARG A 187 -1.23 -5.82 -11.50
CA ARG A 187 -1.01 -6.48 -12.79
C ARG A 187 0.47 -6.68 -13.13
N SER A 188 1.37 -5.82 -12.66
CA SER A 188 2.82 -5.97 -12.92
C SER A 188 3.44 -7.20 -12.25
N LEU A 189 2.69 -7.93 -11.43
CA LEU A 189 3.10 -9.20 -10.80
C LEU A 189 2.64 -10.44 -11.58
N GLY A 190 1.90 -10.26 -12.68
CA GLY A 190 1.50 -11.31 -13.63
C GLY A 190 2.57 -11.53 -14.67
#